data_AF-A0A538E3B1-F1
#
_entry.id   AF-A0A538E3B1-F1
#
_cell.length_a   1.000
_cell.length_b   1.000
_cell.length_c   1.000
_cell.angle_alpha   90.00
_cell.angle_beta   90.00
_cell.angle_gamma   90.00
#
_symmetry.space_group_name_H-M   'P 1'
#
loop_
_entity.id
_entity.type
_entity.pdbx_description
1 polymer ?
#
loop_
_entity_poly.entity_id
_entity_poly.type
_entity_poly.pdbx_seq_one_letter_code
_entity_poly.pdbx_strand_id
1 'polypeptide(L)'
;MRSRLTLIAFLAVVAATVLAAAPSAGASSHVSVNITGQVSFSGILLHVQAHADGDNLASLSGQGTDNFVDNGNQFGLCIAPLTGSVSGSTVTLSGTTTIANNPSDIGVPVTFIANASTGAITWIFDGLTFTGTGIVDIHD
;
A
#
# COMPACT_ATOMS: atom_id res chain seq x y z
N MET A 1 0.28 45.61 80.41
CA MET A 1 1.56 45.75 79.68
C MET A 1 1.51 44.89 78.44
N ARG A 2 1.75 45.50 77.28
CA ARG A 2 1.63 44.91 75.94
C ARG A 2 2.91 44.11 75.63
N SER A 3 2.80 42.83 75.29
CA SER A 3 3.89 42.09 74.64
C SER A 3 3.46 41.77 73.22
N ARG A 4 4.14 42.38 72.25
CA ARG A 4 3.92 42.17 70.81
C ARG A 4 4.83 41.02 70.37
N LEU A 5 4.24 39.87 70.06
CA LEU A 5 4.94 38.84 69.27
C LEU A 5 4.70 39.12 67.78
N THR A 6 5.80 39.41 67.10
CA THR A 6 5.94 39.46 65.64
C THR A 6 5.74 38.05 65.09
N LEU A 7 4.84 37.86 64.12
CA LEU A 7 4.79 36.64 63.32
C LEU A 7 4.72 37.01 61.84
N ILE A 8 5.85 36.81 61.17
CA ILE A 8 6.00 36.83 59.72
C ILE A 8 5.50 35.47 59.23
N ALA A 9 4.52 35.42 58.34
CA ALA A 9 4.13 34.18 57.67
C ALA A 9 4.00 34.40 56.16
N PHE A 10 4.84 33.64 55.47
CA PHE A 10 5.14 33.60 54.05
C PHE A 10 3.90 33.50 53.14
N LEU A 11 3.87 34.33 52.10
CA LEU A 11 2.92 34.23 51.00
C LEU A 11 3.43 33.14 50.03
N ALA A 12 2.81 31.97 50.02
CA ALA A 12 3.11 30.91 49.06
C ALA A 12 2.40 31.22 47.73
N VAL A 13 3.17 31.60 46.70
CA VAL A 13 2.68 31.70 45.33
C VAL A 13 2.62 30.28 44.75
N VAL A 14 1.41 29.73 44.65
CA VAL A 14 1.17 28.45 43.97
C VAL A 14 1.12 28.73 42.46
N ALA A 15 2.21 28.46 41.76
CA ALA A 15 2.23 28.48 40.30
C ALA A 15 1.52 27.22 39.79
N ALA A 16 0.27 27.38 39.34
CA ALA A 16 -0.45 26.33 38.62
C ALA A 16 0.12 26.21 37.21
N THR A 17 1.00 25.23 36.99
CA THR A 17 1.41 24.83 35.64
C THR A 17 0.28 24.06 34.99
N VAL A 18 -0.48 24.75 34.11
CA VAL A 18 -1.41 24.09 33.19
C VAL A 18 -0.55 23.32 32.18
N LEU A 19 -0.41 22.02 32.40
CA LEU A 19 0.22 21.11 31.45
C LEU A 19 -0.73 20.98 30.25
N ALA A 20 -0.53 21.82 29.23
CA ALA A 20 -1.23 21.68 27.96
C ALA A 20 -0.87 20.30 27.40
N ALA A 21 -1.86 19.40 27.34
CA ALA A 21 -1.72 18.13 26.66
C ALA A 21 -1.33 18.42 25.21
N ALA A 22 -0.15 17.96 24.80
CA ALA A 22 0.26 18.01 23.40
C ALA A 22 -0.81 17.30 22.56
N PRO A 23 -1.21 17.84 21.40
CA PRO A 23 -2.10 17.13 20.50
C PRO A 23 -1.45 15.78 20.19
N SER A 24 -2.13 14.69 20.55
CA SER A 24 -1.73 13.35 20.13
C SER A 24 -1.57 13.38 18.62
N ALA A 25 -0.35 13.18 18.12
CA ALA A 25 -0.12 12.95 16.70
C ALA A 25 -1.09 11.84 16.28
N GLY A 26 -2.10 12.19 15.47
CA GLY A 26 -3.01 11.20 14.91
C GLY A 26 -2.13 10.19 14.18
N ALA A 27 -2.27 8.91 14.52
CA ALA A 27 -1.62 7.85 13.77
C ALA A 27 -1.97 8.07 12.29
N SER A 28 -0.97 8.31 11.46
CA SER A 28 -1.17 8.31 10.01
C SER A 28 -1.59 6.88 9.67
N SER A 29 -2.85 6.69 9.28
CA SER A 29 -3.27 5.40 8.71
C SER A 29 -2.47 5.23 7.43
N HIS A 30 -1.76 4.10 7.32
CA HIS A 30 -0.92 3.80 6.17
C HIS A 30 -1.37 2.47 5.61
N VAL A 31 -1.93 2.51 4.41
CA VAL A 31 -2.34 1.33 3.69
C VAL A 31 -1.20 0.82 2.84
N SER A 32 -0.91 -0.46 2.93
CA SER A 32 0.04 -1.17 2.08
C SER A 32 -0.58 -2.41 1.48
N VAL A 33 -0.43 -2.59 0.17
CA VAL A 33 -0.94 -3.74 -0.57
C VAL A 33 0.21 -4.49 -1.24
N ASN A 34 0.19 -5.81 -1.13
CA ASN A 34 1.08 -6.71 -1.87
C ASN A 34 0.26 -7.77 -2.60
N ILE A 35 0.53 -7.95 -3.89
CA ILE A 35 -0.04 -8.98 -4.74
C ILE A 35 1.13 -9.78 -5.30
N THR A 36 1.13 -11.09 -5.11
CA THR A 36 2.11 -11.99 -5.73
C THR A 36 1.40 -13.27 -6.12
N GLY A 37 1.50 -13.69 -7.39
CA GLY A 37 0.89 -14.95 -7.79
C GLY A 37 1.24 -15.40 -9.18
N GLN A 38 0.56 -16.47 -9.60
CA GLN A 38 0.65 -17.01 -10.95
C GLN A 38 -0.66 -16.78 -11.68
N VAL A 39 -0.58 -16.34 -12.92
CA VAL A 39 -1.73 -16.18 -13.81
C VAL A 39 -1.46 -16.90 -15.13
N SER A 40 -2.53 -17.26 -15.83
CA SER A 40 -2.41 -17.95 -17.10
C SER A 40 -3.42 -17.47 -18.14
N PHE A 41 -3.02 -17.59 -19.40
CA PHE A 41 -3.88 -17.38 -20.57
C PHE A 41 -3.43 -18.34 -21.67
N SER A 42 -4.36 -19.13 -22.21
CA SER A 42 -4.08 -20.06 -23.32
C SER A 42 -2.86 -20.98 -23.09
N GLY A 43 -2.63 -21.41 -21.85
CA GLY A 43 -1.50 -22.28 -21.48
C GLY A 43 -0.18 -21.56 -21.21
N ILE A 44 -0.10 -20.25 -21.45
CA ILE A 44 1.04 -19.41 -21.05
C ILE A 44 0.91 -19.09 -19.57
N LEU A 45 1.98 -19.30 -18.81
CA LEU A 45 2.06 -19.00 -17.38
C LEU A 45 2.92 -17.76 -17.15
N LEU A 46 2.45 -16.86 -16.30
CA LEU A 46 3.20 -15.72 -15.82
C LEU A 46 3.21 -15.67 -14.30
N HIS A 47 4.32 -15.22 -13.73
CA HIS A 47 4.39 -14.68 -12.39
C HIS A 47 4.09 -13.20 -12.46
N VAL A 48 3.20 -12.73 -11.60
CA VAL A 48 2.84 -11.32 -11.52
C VAL A 48 2.97 -10.85 -10.08
N GLN A 49 3.50 -9.64 -9.93
CA GLN A 49 3.72 -9.01 -8.63
C GLN A 49 3.25 -7.56 -8.70
N ALA A 50 2.66 -7.06 -7.64
CA ALA A 50 2.38 -5.64 -7.49
C ALA A 50 2.45 -5.23 -6.02
N HIS A 51 2.98 -4.03 -5.79
CA HIS A 51 3.02 -3.40 -4.49
C HIS A 51 2.55 -1.96 -4.64
N ALA A 52 1.70 -1.50 -3.72
CA ALA A 52 1.24 -0.12 -3.68
C ALA A 52 0.89 0.33 -2.27
N ASP A 53 1.22 1.58 -1.96
CA ASP A 53 0.96 2.20 -0.66
C ASP A 53 0.12 3.48 -0.82
N GLY A 54 -0.48 3.92 0.27
CA GLY A 54 -1.16 5.21 0.35
C GLY A 54 -1.68 5.53 1.74
N ASP A 55 -2.14 6.77 1.95
CA ASP A 55 -2.69 7.21 3.23
C ASP A 55 -4.10 6.65 3.51
N ASN A 56 -4.72 6.01 2.51
CA ASN A 56 -6.04 5.39 2.62
C ASN A 56 -6.31 4.40 1.48
N LEU A 57 -7.36 3.59 1.64
CA LEU A 57 -7.77 2.56 0.68
C LEU A 57 -8.21 3.12 -0.69
N ALA A 58 -8.55 4.41 -0.81
CA ALA A 58 -9.10 4.98 -2.04
C ALA A 58 -8.03 5.47 -3.03
N SER A 59 -6.79 5.65 -2.58
CA SER A 59 -5.71 6.21 -3.41
C SER A 59 -4.38 5.57 -3.05
N LEU A 60 -4.01 4.55 -3.82
CA LEU A 60 -2.74 3.85 -3.73
C LEU A 60 -1.85 4.17 -4.93
N SER A 61 -0.54 4.15 -4.72
CA SER A 61 0.47 4.28 -5.76
C SER A 61 1.60 3.29 -5.52
N GLY A 62 2.16 2.73 -6.58
CA GLY A 62 3.29 1.84 -6.49
C GLY A 62 3.72 1.28 -7.84
N GLN A 63 4.05 0.00 -7.88
CA GLN A 63 4.63 -0.65 -9.04
C GLN A 63 4.11 -2.08 -9.20
N GLY A 64 3.96 -2.51 -10.44
CA GLY A 64 3.72 -3.90 -10.80
C GLY A 64 4.78 -4.42 -11.76
N THR A 65 4.98 -5.73 -11.70
CA THR A 65 5.86 -6.48 -12.61
C THR A 65 5.18 -7.76 -13.09
N ASP A 66 5.63 -8.24 -14.24
CA ASP A 66 5.34 -9.57 -14.75
C ASP A 66 6.64 -10.30 -15.13
N ASN A 67 6.56 -11.63 -15.20
CA ASN A 67 7.59 -12.47 -15.79
C ASN A 67 6.92 -13.73 -16.39
N PHE A 68 7.24 -14.07 -17.64
CA PHE A 68 6.82 -15.35 -18.20
C PHE A 68 7.59 -16.48 -17.53
N VAL A 69 6.91 -17.61 -17.33
CA VAL A 69 7.50 -18.83 -16.79
C VAL A 69 7.38 -19.93 -17.82
N ASP A 70 8.52 -20.45 -18.28
CA ASP A 70 8.58 -21.61 -19.16
C ASP A 70 9.65 -22.57 -18.66
N ASN A 71 9.27 -23.81 -18.37
CA ASN A 71 10.12 -24.86 -17.83
C ASN A 71 11.02 -24.42 -16.65
N GLY A 72 10.52 -23.53 -15.79
CA GLY A 72 11.23 -23.00 -14.62
C GLY A 72 12.18 -21.83 -14.92
N ASN A 73 12.33 -21.42 -16.18
CA ASN A 73 13.03 -20.21 -16.56
C ASN A 73 12.06 -19.02 -16.55
N GLN A 74 12.52 -17.89 -16.01
CA GLN A 74 11.78 -16.63 -16.03
C GLN A 74 12.33 -15.75 -17.15
N PHE A 75 11.48 -15.36 -18.11
CA PHE A 75 11.85 -14.44 -19.19
C PHE A 75 10.70 -13.49 -19.51
N GLY A 76 11.01 -12.39 -20.19
CA GLY A 76 10.08 -11.26 -20.26
C GLY A 76 9.96 -10.59 -18.89
N LEU A 77 9.95 -9.27 -18.91
CA LEU A 77 9.75 -8.44 -17.73
C LEU A 77 9.13 -7.15 -18.24
N CYS A 78 7.93 -6.86 -17.77
CA CYS A 78 7.34 -5.54 -17.82
C CYS A 78 7.35 -4.96 -16.41
N ILE A 79 7.60 -3.64 -16.31
CA ILE A 79 7.45 -2.88 -15.08
C ILE A 79 6.52 -1.71 -15.40
N ALA A 80 5.49 -1.54 -14.57
CA ALA A 80 4.55 -0.44 -14.69
C ALA A 80 4.41 0.28 -13.35
N PRO A 81 4.53 1.62 -13.30
CA PRO A 81 3.96 2.37 -12.19
C PRO A 81 2.46 2.15 -12.17
N LEU A 82 1.92 1.85 -10.99
CA LEU A 82 0.50 1.56 -10.80
C LEU A 82 -0.12 2.56 -9.85
N THR A 83 -1.39 2.88 -10.10
CA THR A 83 -2.26 3.57 -9.15
C THR A 83 -3.57 2.82 -9.00
N GLY A 84 -4.26 3.01 -7.89
CA GLY A 84 -5.55 2.37 -7.72
C GLY A 84 -6.11 2.44 -6.32
N SER A 85 -6.90 1.44 -5.95
CA SER A 85 -7.68 1.45 -4.71
C SER A 85 -8.04 0.05 -4.24
N VAL A 86 -8.56 -0.01 -3.02
CA VAL A 86 -9.15 -1.19 -2.39
C VAL A 86 -10.63 -0.93 -2.11
N SER A 87 -11.48 -1.88 -2.47
CA SER A 87 -12.90 -1.89 -2.15
C SER A 87 -13.30 -3.24 -1.55
N GLY A 88 -13.59 -3.25 -0.25
CA GLY A 88 -13.73 -4.50 0.50
C GLY A 88 -12.43 -5.31 0.44
N SER A 89 -12.51 -6.56 0.00
CA SER A 89 -11.34 -7.42 -0.18
C SER A 89 -10.69 -7.28 -1.57
N THR A 90 -11.21 -6.43 -2.44
CA THR A 90 -10.76 -6.35 -3.83
C THR A 90 -9.82 -5.17 -4.02
N VAL A 91 -8.60 -5.47 -4.44
CA VAL A 91 -7.58 -4.51 -4.89
C VAL A 91 -7.74 -4.33 -6.41
N THR A 92 -7.74 -3.10 -6.88
CA THR A 92 -7.61 -2.78 -8.32
C THR A 92 -6.46 -1.79 -8.50
N LEU A 93 -5.44 -2.16 -9.27
CA LEU A 93 -4.29 -1.32 -9.59
C LEU A 93 -4.08 -1.30 -11.11
N SER A 94 -3.88 -0.13 -11.70
CA SER A 94 -3.73 0.04 -13.15
C SER A 94 -2.60 1.00 -13.48
N GLY A 95 -2.02 0.82 -14.66
CA GLY A 95 -0.96 1.69 -15.15
C GLY A 95 -0.57 1.38 -16.57
N THR A 96 0.63 1.81 -16.93
CA THR A 96 1.19 1.63 -18.27
C THR A 96 2.62 1.17 -18.13
N THR A 97 3.02 0.15 -18.88
CA THR A 97 4.38 -0.37 -18.87
C THR A 97 5.38 0.71 -19.30
N THR A 98 6.40 0.96 -18.46
CA THR A 98 7.46 1.95 -18.72
C THR A 98 8.80 1.30 -19.01
N ILE A 99 9.01 0.08 -18.52
CA ILE A 99 10.20 -0.72 -18.79
C ILE A 99 9.74 -2.08 -19.28
N ALA A 100 10.28 -2.52 -20.40
CA ALA A 100 10.04 -3.87 -20.89
C ALA A 100 11.28 -4.46 -21.57
N ASN A 101 11.48 -5.76 -21.44
CA ASN A 101 12.54 -6.46 -22.18
C ASN A 101 12.25 -6.49 -23.69
N ASN A 102 10.97 -6.60 -24.04
CA ASN A 102 10.51 -6.43 -25.41
C ASN A 102 10.05 -4.97 -25.60
N PRO A 103 10.74 -4.15 -26.41
CA PRO A 103 10.42 -2.73 -26.53
C PRO A 103 9.02 -2.42 -27.05
N SER A 104 8.35 -3.37 -27.75
CA SER A 104 6.96 -3.17 -28.20
C SER A 104 5.97 -3.08 -27.05
N ASP A 105 6.35 -3.57 -25.88
CA ASP A 105 5.48 -3.67 -24.71
C ASP A 105 5.50 -2.39 -23.86
N ILE A 106 6.43 -1.47 -24.15
CA ILE A 106 6.46 -0.14 -23.54
C ILE A 106 5.25 0.67 -24.04
N GLY A 107 4.50 1.27 -23.12
CA GLY A 107 3.27 2.00 -23.44
C GLY A 107 2.02 1.12 -23.40
N VAL A 108 2.16 -0.20 -23.21
CA VAL A 108 1.01 -1.11 -23.09
C VAL A 108 0.32 -0.90 -21.74
N PRO A 109 -1.03 -0.78 -21.71
CA PRO A 109 -1.78 -0.70 -20.47
C PRO A 109 -1.80 -2.04 -19.73
N VAL A 110 -1.67 -1.97 -18.41
CA VAL A 110 -1.73 -3.12 -17.51
C VAL A 110 -2.72 -2.86 -16.37
N THR A 111 -3.43 -3.90 -15.93
CA THR A 111 -4.34 -3.82 -14.78
C THR A 111 -4.29 -5.11 -13.96
N PHE A 112 -4.17 -4.95 -12.64
CA PHE A 112 -4.31 -5.99 -11.64
C PHE A 112 -5.66 -5.83 -10.95
N ILE A 113 -6.42 -6.93 -10.87
CA ILE A 113 -7.63 -7.04 -10.04
C ILE A 113 -7.43 -8.28 -9.17
N ALA A 114 -7.30 -8.08 -7.86
CA ALA A 114 -6.95 -9.15 -6.93
C ALA A 114 -7.87 -9.16 -5.71
N ASN A 115 -8.19 -10.34 -5.17
CA ASN A 115 -9.08 -10.48 -4.03
C ASN A 115 -8.39 -11.14 -2.82
N ALA A 116 -8.21 -10.38 -1.74
CA ALA A 116 -7.52 -10.80 -0.52
C ALA A 116 -8.18 -11.98 0.20
N SER A 117 -9.51 -12.11 0.11
CA SER A 117 -10.23 -13.20 0.80
C SER A 117 -10.11 -14.55 0.10
N THR A 118 -9.78 -14.57 -1.19
CA THR A 118 -9.76 -15.78 -2.02
C THR A 118 -8.39 -16.08 -2.64
N GLY A 119 -7.50 -15.08 -2.67
CA GLY A 119 -6.24 -15.15 -3.41
C GLY A 119 -6.41 -15.09 -4.93
N ALA A 120 -7.62 -14.82 -5.45
CA ALA A 120 -7.85 -14.75 -6.89
C ALA A 120 -7.17 -13.52 -7.49
N ILE A 121 -6.52 -13.69 -8.64
CA ILE A 121 -5.82 -12.63 -9.38
C ILE A 121 -6.25 -12.66 -10.83
N THR A 122 -6.69 -11.50 -11.33
CA THR A 122 -6.86 -11.22 -12.76
C THR A 122 -5.82 -10.17 -13.15
N TRP A 123 -5.00 -10.50 -14.13
CA TRP A 123 -4.01 -9.61 -14.70
C TRP A 123 -4.36 -9.36 -16.16
N ILE A 124 -4.52 -8.09 -16.54
CA ILE A 124 -4.94 -7.68 -17.86
C ILE A 124 -3.78 -6.93 -18.51
N PHE A 125 -3.37 -7.37 -19.69
CA PHE A 125 -2.27 -6.78 -20.45
C PHE A 125 -2.69 -6.62 -21.90
N ASP A 126 -2.71 -5.38 -22.39
CA ASP A 126 -3.24 -5.03 -23.72
C ASP A 126 -4.66 -5.59 -23.99
N GLY A 127 -5.50 -5.63 -22.96
CA GLY A 127 -6.85 -6.21 -23.04
C GLY A 127 -6.91 -7.74 -23.02
N LEU A 128 -5.78 -8.45 -23.05
CA LEU A 128 -5.73 -9.89 -22.81
C LEU A 128 -5.87 -10.17 -21.32
N THR A 129 -6.76 -11.09 -20.97
CA THR A 129 -7.09 -11.41 -19.58
C THR A 129 -6.43 -12.71 -19.15
N PHE A 130 -5.53 -12.61 -18.18
CA PHE A 130 -4.88 -13.73 -17.51
C PHE A 130 -5.50 -13.91 -16.14
N THR A 131 -5.74 -15.16 -15.75
CA THR A 131 -6.35 -15.48 -14.45
C THR A 131 -5.52 -16.51 -13.70
N GLY A 132 -5.51 -16.39 -12.38
CA GLY A 132 -4.94 -17.39 -11.51
C GLY A 132 -5.07 -17.00 -10.05
N THR A 133 -4.09 -17.42 -9.25
CA THR A 133 -4.15 -17.29 -7.79
C THR A 133 -2.79 -16.94 -7.21
N GLY A 134 -2.81 -16.37 -6.01
CA GLY A 134 -1.62 -16.04 -5.26
C GLY A 134 -1.95 -15.52 -3.87
N ILE A 135 -1.00 -14.79 -3.32
CA ILE A 135 -1.09 -14.09 -2.05
C ILE A 135 -1.48 -12.64 -2.35
N VAL A 136 -2.49 -12.16 -1.63
CA VAL A 136 -2.99 -10.79 -1.75
C VAL A 136 -3.18 -10.27 -0.33
N ASP A 137 -2.25 -9.44 0.11
CA ASP A 137 -2.21 -8.90 1.46
C ASP A 137 -2.54 -7.41 1.44
N ILE A 138 -3.43 -6.99 2.36
CA ILE A 138 -3.81 -5.59 2.58
C ILE A 138 -3.52 -5.31 4.07
N HIS A 139 -2.68 -4.33 4.34
CA HIS A 139 -2.35 -3.85 5.69
C HIS A 139 -2.79 -2.39 5.81
N ASP A 140 -3.38 -1.98 6.94
CA ASP A 140 -3.90 -0.63 7.22
C ASP A 140 -3.44 -0.03 8.55
#